data_AF-A0A085W3H3-F1
#
_entry.id   AF-A0A085W3H3-F1
#
_cell.length_a   1.000
_cell.length_b   1.000
_cell.length_c   1.000
_cell.angle_alpha   90.00
_cell.angle_beta   90.00
_cell.angle_gamma   90.00
#
_symmetry.space_group_name_H-M   'P 1'
#
loop_
_entity.id
_entity.type
_entity.pdbx_description
1 polymer ?
#
loop_
_entity_poly.entity_id
_entity_poly.type
_entity_poly.pdbx_seq_one_letter_code
_entity_poly.pdbx_strand_id
1 'polypeptide(L)'
;MGGKKVVLEPLRDIEPGDRFMLLVTVSDGLEIPFVVTSEQQPLDGRRVADQQVTVIRNLESASAAQASLYESLKRERHLREKVERYEQEDSIDHALAALLAKDATRQTPFREWRKWRLQEGDVEFVVRLFKGNGKAAVVFKITNREDQPWKMKMARLYTVSGWKDKPFAVRTDREAITSGTTGYVAVVADKSAFQDGAEFKDLLLEIYRDDGYRQLFVVLDPALARD
;
A
#
# COMPACT_ATOMS: atom_id res chain seq x y z
N MET A 1 19.17 -8.94 -25.74
CA MET A 1 18.51 -7.96 -24.83
C MET A 1 19.08 -6.59 -25.16
N GLY A 2 18.25 -5.65 -25.62
CA GLY A 2 18.68 -4.29 -25.94
C GLY A 2 17.89 -3.29 -25.08
N GLY A 3 18.45 -2.86 -23.97
CA GLY A 3 17.87 -1.76 -23.18
C GLY A 3 18.19 -0.43 -23.86
N LYS A 4 17.19 0.45 -23.98
CA LYS A 4 17.42 1.84 -24.38
C LYS A 4 17.63 2.68 -23.12
N LYS A 5 18.69 3.48 -23.10
CA LYS A 5 19.01 4.40 -22.02
C LYS A 5 18.75 5.83 -22.49
N VAL A 6 17.99 6.58 -21.70
CA VAL A 6 17.83 8.03 -21.86
C VAL A 6 18.59 8.68 -20.71
N VAL A 7 19.39 9.69 -21.01
CA VAL A 7 20.13 10.49 -20.03
C VAL A 7 19.68 11.92 -20.19
N LEU A 8 19.36 12.56 -19.07
CA LEU A 8 19.04 13.98 -19.03
C LEU A 8 20.20 14.69 -18.35
N GLU A 9 20.80 15.63 -19.07
CA GLU A 9 21.90 16.45 -18.57
C GLU A 9 21.41 17.89 -18.46
N PRO A 10 21.47 18.50 -17.26
CA PRO A 10 21.04 19.87 -17.07
C PRO A 10 22.05 20.81 -17.78
N LEU A 11 21.52 21.81 -18.51
CA LEU A 11 22.35 22.81 -19.21
C LEU A 11 22.85 23.94 -18.29
N ARG A 12 22.44 23.93 -17.02
CA ARG A 12 22.81 24.88 -15.98
C ARG A 12 22.95 24.12 -14.66
N ASP A 13 23.69 24.68 -13.73
CA ASP A 13 23.79 24.11 -12.38
C ASP A 13 22.40 24.06 -11.73
N ILE A 14 22.07 22.88 -11.20
CA ILE A 14 20.86 22.60 -10.43
C ILE A 14 21.28 22.35 -8.99
N GLU A 15 20.50 22.85 -8.03
CA GLU A 15 20.85 22.70 -6.63
C GLU A 15 20.61 21.25 -6.17
N PRO A 16 21.41 20.71 -5.23
CA PRO A 16 21.15 19.39 -4.66
C PRO A 16 19.76 19.33 -4.01
N GLY A 17 18.95 18.35 -4.44
CA GLY A 17 17.58 18.16 -3.94
C GLY A 17 16.48 18.81 -4.79
N ASP A 18 16.83 19.54 -5.84
CA ASP A 18 15.88 19.98 -6.87
C ASP A 18 15.15 18.78 -7.48
N ARG A 19 13.84 18.94 -7.67
CA ARG A 19 12.96 17.91 -8.22
C ARG A 19 12.33 18.39 -9.51
N PHE A 20 12.39 17.53 -10.52
CA PHE A 20 11.83 17.78 -11.83
C PHE A 20 10.80 16.70 -12.14
N MET A 21 9.62 17.10 -12.60
CA MET A 21 8.65 16.16 -13.14
C MET A 21 8.88 15.99 -14.64
N LEU A 22 8.95 14.74 -15.08
CA LEU A 22 9.02 14.37 -16.48
C LEU A 22 7.80 13.55 -16.82
N LEU A 23 7.07 13.97 -17.84
CA LEU A 23 6.03 13.16 -18.43
C LEU A 23 6.63 12.40 -19.60
N VAL A 24 6.72 11.08 -19.46
CA VAL A 24 7.25 10.21 -20.52
C VAL A 24 6.08 9.56 -21.23
N THR A 25 5.90 9.91 -22.50
CA THR A 25 4.94 9.25 -23.37
C THR A 25 5.60 8.06 -24.04
N VAL A 26 5.05 6.87 -23.80
CA VAL A 26 5.51 5.62 -24.40
C VAL A 26 4.87 5.46 -25.78
N SER A 27 5.42 4.58 -26.62
CA SER A 27 5.01 4.43 -28.04
C SER A 27 3.55 4.04 -28.26
N ASP A 28 2.85 3.56 -27.23
CA ASP A 28 1.42 3.25 -27.22
C ASP A 28 0.54 4.42 -26.73
N GLY A 29 1.14 5.59 -26.48
CA GLY A 29 0.44 6.80 -26.02
C GLY A 29 0.26 6.87 -24.51
N LEU A 30 0.73 5.88 -23.74
CA LEU A 30 0.67 5.94 -22.28
C LEU A 30 1.62 7.01 -21.73
N GLU A 31 1.10 7.92 -20.94
CA GLU A 31 1.88 8.96 -20.25
C GLU A 31 2.21 8.52 -18.83
N ILE A 32 3.50 8.46 -18.51
CA ILE A 32 3.99 8.04 -17.20
C ILE A 32 4.74 9.21 -16.55
N PRO A 33 4.30 9.70 -15.38
CA PRO A 33 5.02 10.74 -14.66
C PRO A 33 6.21 10.17 -13.89
N PHE A 34 7.38 10.76 -14.09
CA PHE A 34 8.61 10.47 -13.36
C PHE A 34 9.00 11.69 -12.53
N VAL A 35 9.45 11.47 -11.30
CA VAL A 35 10.09 12.52 -10.51
C VAL A 35 11.57 12.22 -10.53
N VAL A 36 12.35 13.15 -11.08
CA VAL A 36 13.81 13.08 -11.13
C VAL A 36 14.37 14.06 -10.12
N THR A 37 15.32 13.60 -9.32
CA THR A 37 15.95 14.35 -8.24
C THR A 37 17.41 14.59 -8.59
N SER A 38 17.91 15.79 -8.34
CA SER A 38 19.34 16.06 -8.36
C SER A 38 19.99 15.45 -7.10
N GLU A 39 20.12 14.13 -7.04
CA GLU A 39 20.83 13.49 -5.93
C GLU A 39 22.35 13.62 -6.07
N GLN A 40 23.01 13.83 -4.93
CA GLN A 40 24.46 13.75 -4.82
C GLN A 40 24.90 12.32 -5.08
N GLN A 41 25.93 12.18 -5.91
CA GLN A 41 26.60 10.93 -6.21
C GLN A 41 26.87 10.15 -4.91
N PRO A 42 26.38 8.90 -4.77
CA PRO A 42 26.71 8.09 -3.60
C PRO A 42 28.23 7.98 -3.49
N LEU A 43 28.77 8.12 -2.27
CA LEU A 43 30.20 8.02 -1.95
C LEU A 43 30.89 6.77 -2.53
N ASP A 44 30.10 5.74 -2.87
CA ASP A 44 30.55 4.44 -3.36
C ASP A 44 30.54 4.31 -4.91
N GLY A 45 30.32 5.40 -5.64
CA GLY A 45 30.41 5.44 -7.12
C GLY A 45 29.33 4.65 -7.88
N ARG A 46 28.32 4.10 -7.19
CA ARG A 46 27.21 3.37 -7.82
C ARG A 46 26.17 4.36 -8.36
N ARG A 47 25.88 4.26 -9.65
CA ARG A 47 24.78 4.99 -10.30
C ARG A 47 23.45 4.35 -9.87
N VAL A 48 22.68 5.07 -9.06
CA VAL A 48 21.30 4.71 -8.72
C VAL A 48 20.43 5.26 -9.84
N ALA A 49 19.55 4.41 -10.40
CA ALA A 49 18.50 4.90 -11.28
C ALA A 49 17.36 5.39 -10.38
N ASP A 50 16.95 6.66 -10.51
CA ASP A 50 15.88 7.23 -9.68
C ASP A 50 14.58 6.40 -9.79
N GLN A 51 14.31 5.89 -11.00
CA GLN A 51 13.19 5.00 -11.28
C GLN A 51 13.52 4.06 -12.46
N GLN A 52 12.96 2.85 -12.46
CA GLN A 52 13.05 1.91 -13.57
C GLN A 52 11.65 1.40 -13.92
N VAL A 53 11.31 1.44 -15.21
CA VAL A 53 10.03 0.94 -15.74
C VAL A 53 10.31 -0.08 -16.84
N THR A 54 9.59 -1.21 -16.80
CA THR A 54 9.64 -2.24 -17.85
C THR A 54 8.44 -2.06 -18.77
N VAL A 55 8.70 -1.77 -20.05
CA VAL A 55 7.67 -1.61 -21.09
C VAL A 55 7.63 -2.87 -21.97
N ILE A 56 6.49 -3.55 -22.04
CA ILE A 56 6.30 -4.76 -22.85
C ILE A 56 5.44 -4.41 -24.06
N ARG A 57 5.99 -4.58 -25.27
CA ARG A 57 5.39 -4.07 -26.52
C ARG A 57 4.54 -5.08 -27.31
N ASN A 58 4.36 -6.31 -26.85
CA ASN A 58 3.60 -7.30 -27.64
C ASN A 58 2.93 -8.39 -26.77
N LEU A 59 1.63 -8.61 -26.99
CA LEU A 59 0.81 -9.57 -26.24
C LEU A 59 1.08 -11.04 -26.64
N GLU A 60 1.70 -11.30 -27.80
CA GLU A 60 1.99 -12.68 -28.25
C GLU A 60 3.19 -13.33 -27.55
N SER A 61 3.98 -12.57 -26.79
CA SER A 61 5.01 -13.08 -25.86
C SER A 61 4.44 -13.62 -24.53
N ALA A 62 3.17 -14.04 -24.53
CA ALA A 62 2.42 -14.56 -23.38
C ALA A 62 3.05 -15.80 -22.70
N SER A 63 3.95 -16.54 -23.37
CA SER A 63 4.65 -17.67 -22.72
C SER A 63 5.70 -17.23 -21.69
N ALA A 64 6.29 -16.03 -21.84
CA ALA A 64 7.17 -15.44 -20.83
C ALA A 64 6.39 -14.86 -19.64
N ALA A 65 5.15 -14.40 -19.88
CA ALA A 65 4.21 -14.04 -18.82
C ALA A 65 3.83 -15.28 -17.99
N GLN A 66 3.76 -16.46 -18.59
CA GLN A 66 3.54 -17.73 -17.88
C GLN A 66 4.69 -18.10 -16.93
N ALA A 67 5.96 -17.84 -17.30
CA ALA A 67 7.10 -18.10 -16.41
C ALA A 67 7.17 -17.10 -15.24
N SER A 68 6.88 -15.82 -15.48
CA SER A 68 6.75 -14.80 -14.42
C SER A 68 5.53 -15.05 -13.52
N LEU A 69 4.42 -15.53 -14.08
CA LEU A 69 3.26 -16.01 -13.34
C LEU A 69 3.62 -17.26 -12.54
N TYR A 70 4.38 -18.23 -13.08
CA TYR A 70 4.80 -19.40 -12.33
C TYR A 70 5.74 -19.06 -11.17
N GLU A 71 6.68 -18.12 -11.35
CA GLU A 71 7.53 -17.59 -10.28
C GLU A 71 6.77 -16.75 -9.25
N SER A 72 5.77 -15.99 -9.70
CA SER A 72 4.89 -15.20 -8.82
C SER A 72 3.93 -16.11 -8.06
N LEU A 73 3.44 -17.20 -8.67
CA LEU A 73 2.63 -18.24 -8.06
C LEU A 73 3.45 -19.15 -7.12
N LYS A 74 4.75 -19.36 -7.39
CA LYS A 74 5.67 -20.06 -6.47
C LYS A 74 5.98 -19.20 -5.24
N ARG A 75 6.12 -17.88 -5.43
CA ARG A 75 6.14 -16.89 -4.34
C ARG A 75 4.80 -16.81 -3.61
N GLU A 76 3.68 -16.87 -4.31
CA GLU A 76 2.32 -16.90 -3.73
C GLU A 76 2.12 -18.18 -2.90
N ARG A 77 2.63 -19.33 -3.34
CA ARG A 77 2.54 -20.60 -2.58
C ARG A 77 3.36 -20.53 -1.27
N HIS A 78 4.55 -19.92 -1.32
CA HIS A 78 5.34 -19.65 -0.11
C HIS A 78 4.71 -18.56 0.79
N LEU A 79 4.02 -17.57 0.21
CA LEU A 79 3.25 -16.56 0.95
C LEU A 79 1.97 -17.15 1.54
N ARG A 80 1.31 -18.10 0.88
CA ARG A 80 0.16 -18.85 1.40
C ARG A 80 0.54 -19.71 2.60
N GLU A 81 1.70 -20.36 2.57
CA GLU A 81 2.24 -21.08 3.74
C GLU A 81 2.64 -20.14 4.91
N LYS A 82 2.88 -18.85 4.65
CA LYS A 82 3.03 -17.83 5.71
C LYS A 82 1.69 -17.29 6.18
N VAL A 83 0.73 -17.06 5.28
CA VAL A 83 -0.64 -16.63 5.61
C VAL A 83 -1.33 -17.70 6.46
N GLU A 84 -1.21 -19.00 6.13
CA GLU A 84 -1.73 -20.09 6.97
C GLU A 84 -1.06 -20.17 8.35
N ARG A 85 0.22 -19.77 8.47
CA ARG A 85 0.90 -19.71 9.77
C ARG A 85 0.48 -18.50 10.61
N TYR A 86 0.02 -17.42 9.97
CA TYR A 86 -0.51 -16.22 10.62
C TYR A 86 -2.03 -16.25 10.81
N GLU A 87 -2.74 -17.13 10.12
CA GLU A 87 -4.16 -17.45 10.36
C GLU A 87 -4.37 -18.37 11.59
N GLN A 88 -3.28 -18.88 12.20
CA GLN A 88 -3.31 -19.77 13.37
C GLN A 88 -2.96 -19.12 14.71
N GLU A 89 -2.87 -17.80 14.81
CA GLU A 89 -2.85 -17.15 16.13
C GLU A 89 -4.16 -16.37 16.33
N ASP A 90 -4.96 -16.83 17.31
CA ASP A 90 -6.01 -16.05 18.00
C ASP A 90 -5.39 -14.80 18.68
N SER A 91 -4.75 -13.94 17.90
CA SER A 91 -4.09 -12.72 18.37
C SER A 91 -5.15 -11.66 18.68
N ILE A 92 -4.94 -10.96 19.78
CA ILE A 92 -5.76 -9.83 20.25
C ILE A 92 -5.99 -8.81 19.11
N ASP A 93 -5.05 -8.66 18.19
CA ASP A 93 -5.14 -7.74 17.05
C ASP A 93 -6.25 -8.10 16.06
N HIS A 94 -6.47 -9.39 15.79
CA HIS A 94 -7.58 -9.83 14.93
C HIS A 94 -8.93 -9.64 15.60
N ALA A 95 -9.02 -9.84 16.91
CA ALA A 95 -10.25 -9.58 17.68
C ALA A 95 -10.58 -8.08 17.69
N LEU A 96 -9.57 -7.23 17.90
CA LEU A 96 -9.70 -5.78 17.82
C LEU A 96 -10.12 -5.32 16.42
N ALA A 97 -9.48 -5.84 15.36
CA ALA A 97 -9.87 -5.55 13.98
C ALA A 97 -11.31 -5.97 13.70
N ALA A 98 -11.77 -7.12 14.22
CA ALA A 98 -13.14 -7.58 14.04
C ALA A 98 -14.16 -6.66 14.75
N LEU A 99 -13.86 -6.16 15.94
CA LEU A 99 -14.70 -5.18 16.64
C LEU A 99 -14.76 -3.85 15.87
N LEU A 100 -13.61 -3.37 15.39
CA LEU A 100 -13.54 -2.13 14.61
C LEU A 100 -14.28 -2.24 13.26
N ALA A 101 -14.22 -3.39 12.59
CA ALA A 101 -14.99 -3.63 11.36
C ALA A 101 -16.51 -3.59 11.62
N LYS A 102 -16.97 -3.86 12.84
CA LYS A 102 -18.38 -3.72 13.23
C LYS A 102 -18.74 -2.32 13.75
N ASP A 103 -17.86 -1.33 13.57
CA ASP A 103 -17.97 0.03 14.12
C ASP A 103 -18.11 0.06 15.67
N ALA A 104 -17.68 -1.01 16.36
CA ALA A 104 -17.77 -1.15 17.81
C ALA A 104 -16.59 -0.48 18.54
N THR A 105 -16.21 0.73 18.12
CA THR A 105 -15.02 1.46 18.63
C THR A 105 -15.02 1.64 20.15
N ARG A 106 -16.19 1.83 20.75
CA ARG A 106 -16.37 1.95 22.22
C ARG A 106 -16.01 0.69 23.00
N GLN A 107 -15.94 -0.47 22.35
CA GLN A 107 -15.54 -1.75 22.95
C GLN A 107 -14.04 -2.03 22.78
N THR A 108 -13.29 -1.06 22.25
CA THR A 108 -11.85 -1.17 22.01
C THR A 108 -11.10 -0.13 22.83
N PRO A 109 -9.80 -0.34 23.14
CA PRO A 109 -8.98 0.65 23.84
C PRO A 109 -8.56 1.84 22.96
N PHE A 110 -9.02 1.89 21.70
CA PHE A 110 -8.62 2.89 20.72
C PHE A 110 -9.30 4.25 20.93
N ARG A 111 -8.53 5.32 20.72
CA ARG A 111 -9.03 6.69 20.63
C ARG A 111 -8.83 7.21 19.21
N GLU A 112 -9.86 7.87 18.66
CA GLU A 112 -9.78 8.47 17.33
C GLU A 112 -8.74 9.59 17.33
N TRP A 113 -7.77 9.49 16.42
CA TRP A 113 -6.68 10.44 16.23
C TRP A 113 -6.97 11.40 15.10
N ARG A 114 -7.46 10.88 13.97
CA ARG A 114 -7.77 11.69 12.78
C ARG A 114 -8.90 11.05 12.00
N LYS A 115 -9.70 11.88 11.35
CA LYS A 115 -10.75 11.46 10.44
C LYS A 115 -10.79 12.34 9.21
N TRP A 116 -10.97 11.74 8.05
CA TRP A 116 -11.19 12.46 6.80
C TRP A 116 -12.09 11.66 5.87
N ARG A 117 -12.58 12.35 4.84
CA ARG A 117 -13.40 11.78 3.79
C ARG A 117 -12.66 11.93 2.46
N LEU A 118 -12.79 10.95 1.61
CA LEU A 118 -12.37 10.98 0.21
C LEU A 118 -13.43 10.30 -0.64
N GLN A 119 -13.46 10.63 -1.92
CA GLN A 119 -14.39 10.06 -2.88
C GLN A 119 -13.60 9.71 -4.14
N GLU A 120 -13.83 8.52 -4.66
CA GLU A 120 -13.27 8.05 -5.93
C GLU A 120 -14.39 7.40 -6.72
N GLY A 121 -14.69 7.97 -7.89
CA GLY A 121 -15.91 7.64 -8.62
C GLY A 121 -17.16 7.82 -7.75
N ASP A 122 -17.99 6.78 -7.73
CA ASP A 122 -19.22 6.72 -6.93
C ASP A 122 -19.03 5.96 -5.61
N VAL A 123 -17.77 5.80 -5.16
CA VAL A 123 -17.44 5.22 -3.86
C VAL A 123 -16.96 6.31 -2.90
N GLU A 124 -17.68 6.50 -1.80
CA GLU A 124 -17.28 7.38 -0.70
C GLU A 124 -16.52 6.57 0.35
N PHE A 125 -15.39 7.10 0.79
CA PHE A 125 -14.61 6.53 1.88
C PHE A 125 -14.50 7.54 3.02
N VAL A 126 -14.82 7.10 4.23
CA VAL A 126 -14.50 7.82 5.47
C VAL A 126 -13.42 7.03 6.19
N VAL A 127 -12.24 7.63 6.27
CA VAL A 127 -11.08 7.03 6.92
C VAL A 127 -10.97 7.58 8.34
N ARG A 128 -10.88 6.68 9.32
CA ARG A 128 -10.63 7.00 10.72
C ARG A 128 -9.35 6.32 11.16
N LEU A 129 -8.44 7.11 11.70
CA LEU A 129 -7.16 6.70 12.24
C LEU A 129 -7.26 6.73 13.76
N PHE A 130 -6.75 5.70 14.41
CA PHE A 130 -6.84 5.52 15.86
C PHE A 130 -5.48 5.20 16.47
N LYS A 131 -5.34 5.57 17.73
CA LYS A 131 -4.19 5.23 18.59
C LYS A 131 -4.65 4.60 19.91
N GLY A 132 -3.86 3.70 20.48
CA GLY A 132 -4.08 3.22 21.84
C GLY A 132 -3.35 1.91 22.18
N ASN A 133 -2.88 1.81 23.43
CA ASN A 133 -2.27 0.61 24.02
C ASN A 133 -1.13 0.01 23.17
N GLY A 134 -0.19 0.85 22.73
CA GLY A 134 0.89 0.41 21.84
C GLY A 134 0.43 -0.06 20.45
N LYS A 135 -0.76 0.34 19.98
CA LYS A 135 -1.30 -0.09 18.68
C LYS A 135 -1.87 1.09 17.90
N ALA A 136 -1.75 0.99 16.57
CA ALA A 136 -2.41 1.86 15.63
C ALA A 136 -3.55 1.10 14.93
N ALA A 137 -4.64 1.79 14.63
CA ALA A 137 -5.71 1.19 13.83
C ALA A 137 -6.25 2.16 12.78
N VAL A 138 -6.69 1.60 11.65
CA VAL A 138 -7.33 2.33 10.56
C VAL A 138 -8.66 1.67 10.27
N VAL A 139 -9.74 2.47 10.24
CA VAL A 139 -11.06 2.01 9.81
C VAL A 139 -11.48 2.79 8.59
N PHE A 140 -11.76 2.07 7.52
CA PHE A 140 -12.38 2.57 6.31
C PHE A 140 -13.86 2.25 6.37
N LYS A 141 -14.71 3.27 6.42
CA LYS A 141 -16.13 3.14 6.12
C LYS A 141 -16.31 3.42 4.63
N ILE A 142 -16.84 2.46 3.90
CA ILE A 142 -16.91 2.47 2.44
C ILE A 142 -18.37 2.43 2.04
N THR A 143 -18.85 3.49 1.39
CA THR A 143 -20.20 3.58 0.86
C THR A 143 -20.12 3.47 -0.66
N ASN A 144 -20.58 2.34 -1.19
CA ASN A 144 -20.53 2.05 -2.62
C ASN A 144 -21.83 2.51 -3.30
N ARG A 145 -21.73 3.34 -4.34
CA ARG A 145 -22.86 3.68 -5.22
C ARG A 145 -22.60 3.32 -6.69
N GLU A 146 -21.49 2.65 -6.98
CA GLU A 146 -21.24 2.06 -8.30
C GLU A 146 -22.18 0.87 -8.53
N ASP A 147 -22.42 0.52 -9.80
CA ASP A 147 -23.22 -0.66 -10.17
C ASP A 147 -22.53 -1.97 -9.74
N GLN A 148 -21.19 -1.97 -9.75
CA GLN A 148 -20.40 -3.15 -9.41
C GLN A 148 -20.17 -3.24 -7.90
N PRO A 149 -20.24 -4.45 -7.30
CA PRO A 149 -19.91 -4.64 -5.89
C PRO A 149 -18.45 -4.28 -5.61
N TRP A 150 -18.21 -3.50 -4.56
CA TRP A 150 -16.86 -3.23 -4.09
C TRP A 150 -16.39 -4.38 -3.19
N LYS A 151 -15.22 -4.96 -3.50
CA LYS A 151 -14.62 -6.03 -2.70
C LYS A 151 -13.15 -5.74 -2.43
N MET A 152 -12.71 -5.98 -1.21
CA MET A 152 -11.30 -5.92 -0.88
C MET A 152 -10.62 -7.22 -1.34
N LYS A 153 -9.58 -7.09 -2.15
CA LYS A 153 -8.72 -8.22 -2.55
C LYS A 153 -7.64 -8.48 -1.53
N MET A 154 -6.96 -7.42 -1.14
CA MET A 154 -5.76 -7.48 -0.32
C MET A 154 -5.49 -6.15 0.35
N ALA A 155 -4.88 -6.22 1.52
CA ALA A 155 -4.24 -5.10 2.17
C ALA A 155 -2.73 -5.38 2.26
N ARG A 156 -1.91 -4.34 2.22
CA ARG A 156 -0.47 -4.43 2.45
C ARG A 156 -0.03 -3.36 3.42
N LEU A 157 0.91 -3.71 4.29
CA LEU A 157 1.54 -2.78 5.21
C LEU A 157 3.05 -2.95 5.11
N TYR A 158 3.77 -1.85 4.91
CA TYR A 158 5.23 -1.88 4.81
C TYR A 158 5.83 -0.56 5.26
N THR A 159 7.13 -0.54 5.51
CA THR A 159 7.84 0.70 5.89
C THR A 159 7.92 1.65 4.70
N VAL A 160 7.66 2.94 4.94
CA VAL A 160 7.84 4.00 3.92
C VAL A 160 9.30 4.01 3.44
N SER A 161 10.24 3.89 4.37
CA SER A 161 11.66 3.69 4.05
C SER A 161 11.94 2.20 3.81
N GLY A 162 12.34 1.84 2.59
CA GLY A 162 12.85 0.50 2.29
C GLY A 162 11.81 -0.59 1.98
N TRP A 163 10.51 -0.27 1.97
CA TRP A 163 9.44 -1.12 1.44
C TRP A 163 9.38 -2.53 2.06
N LYS A 164 9.72 -2.64 3.35
CA LYS A 164 9.76 -3.91 4.07
C LYS A 164 8.37 -4.23 4.60
N ASP A 165 7.81 -5.37 4.19
CA ASP A 165 6.49 -5.83 4.66
C ASP A 165 6.46 -5.97 6.20
N LYS A 166 5.35 -5.58 6.80
CA LYS A 166 5.11 -5.59 8.25
C LYS A 166 3.86 -6.40 8.59
N PRO A 167 3.84 -7.07 9.76
CA PRO A 167 2.66 -7.79 10.22
C PRO A 167 1.56 -6.83 10.64
N PHE A 168 0.30 -7.21 10.38
CA PHE A 168 -0.89 -6.50 10.79
C PHE A 168 -2.10 -7.44 10.73
N ALA A 169 -3.15 -7.09 11.47
CA ALA A 169 -4.45 -7.74 11.35
C ALA A 169 -5.36 -6.91 10.44
N VAL A 170 -6.13 -7.59 9.58
CA VAL A 170 -7.18 -6.97 8.77
C VAL A 170 -8.49 -7.75 8.91
N ARG A 171 -9.61 -7.03 8.99
CA ARG A 171 -10.96 -7.61 8.97
C ARG A 171 -11.90 -6.74 8.16
N THR A 172 -12.82 -7.39 7.46
CA THR A 172 -13.95 -6.75 6.80
C THR A 172 -15.25 -7.17 7.49
N ASP A 173 -16.27 -6.33 7.46
CA ASP A 173 -17.59 -6.69 8.00
C ASP A 173 -18.38 -7.60 7.05
N ARG A 174 -18.07 -7.52 5.74
CA ARG A 174 -18.65 -8.32 4.67
C ARG A 174 -17.62 -8.56 3.56
N GLU A 175 -17.86 -9.58 2.75
CA GLU A 175 -17.00 -9.92 1.60
C GLU A 175 -17.17 -8.94 0.43
N ALA A 176 -18.39 -8.42 0.26
CA ALA A 176 -18.73 -7.50 -0.82
C ALA A 176 -19.70 -6.40 -0.36
N ILE A 177 -19.45 -5.18 -0.82
CA ILE A 177 -20.28 -4.01 -0.58
C ILE A 177 -21.04 -3.74 -1.88
N THR A 178 -22.29 -4.21 -1.95
CA THR A 178 -23.15 -4.01 -3.13
C THR A 178 -23.52 -2.54 -3.29
N SER A 179 -23.97 -2.16 -4.50
CA SER A 179 -24.47 -0.81 -4.79
C SER A 179 -25.50 -0.34 -3.76
N GLY A 180 -25.38 0.93 -3.34
CA GLY A 180 -26.23 1.57 -2.34
C GLY A 180 -25.94 1.18 -0.89
N THR A 181 -25.00 0.27 -0.64
CA THR A 181 -24.69 -0.20 0.72
C THR A 181 -23.39 0.35 1.26
N THR A 182 -23.20 0.22 2.57
CA THR A 182 -21.99 0.62 3.27
C THR A 182 -21.39 -0.56 3.99
N GLY A 183 -20.08 -0.76 3.87
CA GLY A 183 -19.30 -1.73 4.62
C GLY A 183 -18.08 -1.10 5.28
N TYR A 184 -17.31 -1.93 5.97
CA TYR A 184 -16.18 -1.51 6.78
C TYR A 184 -14.99 -2.43 6.58
N VAL A 185 -13.80 -1.83 6.52
CA VAL A 185 -12.52 -2.51 6.58
C VAL A 185 -11.75 -1.94 7.76
N ALA A 186 -11.27 -2.79 8.65
CA ALA A 186 -10.47 -2.40 9.79
C ALA A 186 -9.10 -3.07 9.75
N VAL A 187 -8.07 -2.28 10.01
CA VAL A 187 -6.67 -2.70 10.08
C VAL A 187 -6.12 -2.35 11.45
N VAL A 188 -5.41 -3.28 12.09
CA VAL A 188 -4.72 -3.07 13.37
C VAL A 188 -3.25 -3.46 13.21
N ALA A 189 -2.36 -2.58 13.63
CA ALA A 189 -0.92 -2.80 13.64
C ALA A 189 -0.35 -2.56 15.04
N ASP A 190 0.41 -3.52 15.52
CA ASP A 190 1.14 -3.43 16.78
C ASP A 190 2.35 -2.48 16.67
N LYS A 191 2.79 -1.90 17.79
CA LYS A 191 4.02 -1.09 17.88
C LYS A 191 5.23 -1.78 17.26
N SER A 192 5.34 -3.10 17.37
CA SER A 192 6.41 -3.89 16.73
C SER A 192 6.43 -3.78 15.20
N ALA A 193 5.27 -3.52 14.55
CA ALA A 193 5.22 -3.28 13.11
C ALA A 193 6.01 -2.02 12.70
N PHE A 194 6.03 -1.01 13.57
CA PHE A 194 6.76 0.25 13.34
C PHE A 194 8.26 0.13 13.61
N GLN A 195 8.73 -0.96 14.24
CA GLN A 195 10.14 -1.13 14.59
C GLN A 195 10.95 -1.71 13.43
N ASP A 196 12.08 -1.09 13.11
CA ASP A 196 13.11 -1.66 12.26
C ASP A 196 14.48 -1.52 12.95
N GLY A 197 14.92 -2.60 13.59
CA GLY A 197 16.04 -2.55 14.52
C GLY A 197 15.69 -1.68 15.75
N ALA A 198 16.53 -0.69 16.04
CA ALA A 198 16.32 0.25 17.15
C ALA A 198 15.44 1.46 16.78
N GLU A 199 15.10 1.63 15.49
CA GLU A 199 14.38 2.79 15.00
C GLU A 199 12.90 2.53 14.79
N PHE A 200 12.10 3.57 14.98
CA PHE A 200 10.69 3.57 14.61
C PHE A 200 10.51 4.24 13.24
N LYS A 201 9.79 3.58 12.34
CA LYS A 201 9.59 4.02 10.96
C LYS A 201 8.11 4.20 10.66
N ASP A 202 7.81 5.17 9.81
CA ASP A 202 6.48 5.34 9.24
C ASP A 202 6.09 4.12 8.41
N LEU A 203 4.82 3.75 8.46
CA LEU A 203 4.26 2.67 7.67
C LEU A 203 3.32 3.21 6.61
N LEU A 204 3.30 2.57 5.44
CA LEU A 204 2.32 2.80 4.39
C LEU A 204 1.38 1.61 4.31
N LEU A 205 0.10 1.87 4.62
CA LEU A 205 -0.99 0.94 4.41
C LEU A 205 -1.57 1.16 3.02
N GLU A 206 -1.75 0.09 2.25
CA GLU A 206 -2.46 0.10 0.96
C GLU A 206 -3.60 -0.90 0.96
N ILE A 207 -4.73 -0.51 0.36
CA ILE A 207 -5.89 -1.36 0.12
C ILE A 207 -6.11 -1.51 -1.38
N TYR A 208 -6.25 -2.75 -1.82
CA TYR A 208 -6.49 -3.13 -3.21
C TYR A 208 -7.90 -3.68 -3.38
N ARG A 209 -8.61 -3.21 -4.41
CA ARG A 209 -9.90 -3.75 -4.85
C ARG A 209 -9.71 -5.07 -5.62
N ASP A 210 -10.76 -5.86 -5.80
CA ASP A 210 -10.75 -7.17 -6.48
C ASP A 210 -10.21 -7.15 -7.92
N ASP A 211 -10.46 -6.05 -8.64
CA ASP A 211 -9.85 -5.73 -9.93
C ASP A 211 -8.33 -5.51 -9.89
N GLY A 212 -7.74 -5.41 -8.70
CA GLY A 212 -6.31 -5.19 -8.48
C GLY A 212 -5.90 -3.72 -8.46
N TYR A 213 -6.85 -2.78 -8.57
CA TYR A 213 -6.58 -1.35 -8.48
C TYR A 213 -6.29 -0.96 -7.02
N ARG A 214 -5.25 -0.13 -6.82
CA ARG A 214 -4.92 0.43 -5.50
C ARG A 214 -5.88 1.56 -5.18
N GLN A 215 -6.84 1.29 -4.32
CA GLN A 215 -7.93 2.21 -4.01
C GLN A 215 -7.56 3.22 -2.92
N LEU A 216 -6.87 2.76 -1.87
CA LEU A 216 -6.60 3.60 -0.70
C LEU A 216 -5.16 3.44 -0.25
N PHE A 217 -4.59 4.53 0.25
CA PHE A 217 -3.33 4.50 0.98
C PHE A 217 -3.38 5.41 2.19
N VAL A 218 -2.72 4.99 3.28
CA VAL A 218 -2.64 5.76 4.54
C VAL A 218 -1.24 5.63 5.11
N VAL A 219 -0.62 6.75 5.43
CA VAL A 219 0.64 6.78 6.17
C VAL A 219 0.34 6.75 7.67
N LEU A 220 0.97 5.81 8.39
CA LEU A 220 0.87 5.64 9.83
C LEU A 220 2.17 6.14 10.48
N ASP A 221 2.06 7.19 11.28
CA ASP A 221 3.15 7.71 12.10
C ASP A 221 3.35 6.81 13.34
N PRO A 222 4.60 6.46 13.70
CA PRO A 222 4.91 5.70 14.92
C PRO A 222 4.28 6.23 16.21
N ALA A 223 4.02 7.54 16.31
CA ALA A 223 3.34 8.17 17.44
C ALA A 223 1.93 7.60 17.69
N LEU A 224 1.31 6.96 16.69
CA LEU A 224 0.02 6.28 16.84
C LEU A 224 0.13 5.00 17.70
N ALA A 225 1.30 4.38 17.74
CA ALA A 225 1.55 3.16 18.52
C ALA A 225 2.47 3.44 19.73
N ARG A 226 2.64 4.72 20.09
CA ARG A 226 3.30 5.15 21.34
C ARG A 226 2.23 5.44 22.39
N ASP A 227 2.55 5.14 23.65
CA ASP A 227 1.68 5.40 24.80
C ASP A 227 1.51 6.91 25.06
#